data_AF-A0AAQ0KF06-F1
#
_entry.id   AF-A0AAQ0KF06-F1
#
_cell.length_a   1.000
_cell.length_b   1.000
_cell.length_c   1.000
_cell.angle_alpha   90.00
_cell.angle_beta   90.00
_cell.angle_gamma   90.00
#
_symmetry.space_group_name_H-M   'P 1'
#
loop_
_entity.id
_entity.type
_entity.pdbx_description
1 polymer ?
#
loop_
_entity_poly.entity_id
_entity_poly.type
_entity_poly.pdbx_seq_one_letter_code
_entity_poly.pdbx_strand_id
1 'polypeptide(L)'
;MNEGSTPSGSDGRTARGTRADAPAPYAGGPTATTLYQEETEVAIKEPSITASPNRGLALTAGALLALWGFLGFFLAADGDPGFFSRQGGMLWNAFGVNPAMSLLWVLLAVVLLITGLGTTIGSRNGNLLVGIVLVVMAVYGFALGNTSANVFALTFADNLFHAIVGVVLLLTAFGADRENIRAIRGSRRMDVTV
;
A
#
# COMPACT_ATOMS: atom_id res chain seq x y z
N MET A 1 32.05 -88.91 27.81
CA MET A 1 32.79 -87.81 28.47
C MET A 1 32.43 -86.56 27.67
N ASN A 2 31.48 -85.71 28.06
CA ASN A 2 31.26 -85.08 29.35
C ASN A 2 29.75 -84.90 29.62
N GLU A 3 29.36 -85.02 30.88
CA GLU A 3 27.99 -84.92 31.39
C GLU A 3 27.66 -83.48 31.86
N GLY A 4 26.35 -83.21 32.01
CA GLY A 4 25.82 -82.20 32.95
C GLY A 4 25.59 -80.80 32.37
N SER A 5 24.54 -80.02 32.70
CA SER A 5 23.45 -80.14 33.67
C SER A 5 22.43 -79.03 33.35
N THR A 6 21.12 -79.31 33.38
CA THR A 6 19.99 -78.34 33.47
C THR A 6 19.88 -77.75 34.90
N PRO A 7 18.90 -76.90 35.36
CA PRO A 7 17.60 -76.49 34.76
C PRO A 7 17.08 -75.05 35.12
N SER A 8 15.78 -74.81 34.84
CA SER A 8 14.83 -73.92 35.56
C SER A 8 14.72 -72.47 35.07
N GLY A 9 13.54 -71.88 34.84
CA GLY A 9 12.15 -72.28 35.05
C GLY A 9 11.22 -71.33 34.27
N SER A 10 10.05 -71.82 33.81
CA SER A 10 8.70 -71.46 34.30
C SER A 10 8.33 -69.99 34.12
N ASP A 11 7.16 -69.56 33.68
CA ASP A 11 5.91 -70.19 33.26
C ASP A 11 5.05 -69.01 32.79
N GLY A 12 4.26 -69.18 31.74
CA GLY A 12 3.47 -68.06 31.23
C GLY A 12 2.55 -68.35 30.05
N ARG A 13 1.91 -69.52 30.09
CA ARG A 13 0.67 -69.86 29.35
C ARG A 13 -0.29 -68.64 29.40
N THR A 14 -0.85 -68.15 28.30
CA THR A 14 -2.10 -68.68 27.74
C THR A 14 -2.32 -68.25 26.27
N ALA A 15 -2.83 -69.22 25.52
CA ALA A 15 -3.26 -69.13 24.14
C ALA A 15 -4.58 -68.37 23.97
N ARG A 16 -4.78 -67.78 22.78
CA ARG A 16 -6.07 -67.88 22.05
C ARG A 16 -5.84 -67.66 20.56
N GLY A 17 -6.37 -68.58 19.76
CA GLY A 17 -6.14 -68.67 18.33
C GLY A 17 -7.12 -67.86 17.46
N THR A 18 -6.74 -67.84 16.18
CA THR A 18 -7.55 -67.86 14.95
C THR A 18 -8.66 -66.83 14.77
N ARG A 19 -8.53 -66.03 13.70
CA ARG A 19 -9.50 -66.01 12.59
C ARG A 19 -8.94 -65.29 11.37
N ALA A 20 -8.87 -66.02 10.26
CA ALA A 20 -8.93 -65.44 8.94
C ALA A 20 -10.33 -64.82 8.77
N ASP A 21 -10.38 -63.55 8.36
CA ASP A 21 -11.45 -62.88 7.61
C ASP A 21 -11.12 -61.38 7.60
N ALA A 22 -10.22 -60.96 6.69
CA ALA A 22 -9.99 -59.57 6.39
C ALA A 22 -10.74 -59.22 5.09
N PRO A 23 -11.69 -58.27 5.10
CA PRO A 23 -12.33 -57.80 3.88
C PRO A 23 -11.36 -56.93 3.05
N ALA A 24 -11.50 -57.03 1.72
CA ALA A 24 -10.75 -56.26 0.73
C ALA A 24 -10.88 -54.73 0.92
N PRO A 25 -9.88 -53.94 0.50
CA PRO A 25 -9.91 -52.48 0.64
C PRO A 25 -11.04 -51.88 -0.20
N TYR A 26 -11.94 -51.15 0.45
CA TYR A 26 -12.96 -50.32 -0.17
C TYR A 26 -12.27 -49.21 -1.00
N ALA A 27 -12.45 -49.28 -2.31
CA ALA A 27 -12.08 -48.21 -3.23
C ALA A 27 -12.94 -46.97 -2.94
N GLY A 28 -12.38 -46.05 -2.14
CA GLY A 28 -12.91 -44.70 -1.98
C GLY A 28 -12.75 -43.93 -3.29
N GLY A 29 -13.87 -43.45 -3.83
CA GLY A 29 -13.93 -42.69 -5.08
C GLY A 29 -13.22 -41.33 -5.04
N PRO A 30 -13.13 -40.63 -6.19
CA PRO A 30 -12.25 -39.48 -6.43
C PRO A 30 -12.72 -38.15 -5.81
N THR A 31 -13.50 -38.17 -4.73
CA THR A 31 -14.08 -36.98 -4.10
C THR A 31 -13.17 -36.31 -3.06
N ALA A 32 -12.04 -36.93 -2.70
CA ALA A 32 -11.11 -36.34 -1.73
C ALA A 32 -10.18 -35.28 -2.35
N THR A 33 -9.89 -35.35 -3.66
CA THR A 33 -8.91 -34.44 -4.30
C THR A 33 -9.52 -33.07 -4.62
N THR A 34 -10.83 -32.98 -4.85
CA THR A 34 -11.48 -31.71 -5.19
C THR A 34 -11.64 -30.79 -3.97
N LEU A 35 -11.74 -31.34 -2.76
CA LEU A 35 -11.90 -30.54 -1.54
C LEU A 35 -10.59 -29.90 -1.05
N TYR A 36 -9.42 -30.44 -1.41
CA TYR A 36 -8.12 -29.81 -1.10
C TYR A 36 -7.66 -28.82 -2.18
N GLN A 37 -8.22 -28.89 -3.38
CA GLN A 37 -7.86 -27.99 -4.47
C GLN A 37 -8.69 -26.70 -4.46
N GLU A 38 -9.87 -26.69 -3.83
CA GLU A 38 -10.71 -25.50 -3.72
C GLU A 38 -10.24 -24.52 -2.60
N GLU A 39 -9.39 -24.96 -1.68
CA GLU A 39 -8.89 -24.12 -0.57
C GLU A 39 -7.57 -23.38 -0.89
N THR A 40 -6.95 -23.65 -2.05
CA THR A 40 -5.65 -23.07 -2.45
C THR A 40 -5.71 -22.14 -3.65
N GLU A 41 -6.91 -21.66 -4.00
CA GLU A 41 -7.07 -20.46 -4.84
C GLU A 41 -7.80 -19.38 -4.04
N VAL A 42 -7.24 -19.03 -2.88
CA VAL A 42 -7.48 -17.70 -2.31
C VAL A 42 -6.79 -16.73 -3.26
N ALA A 43 -7.49 -16.37 -4.33
CA ALA A 43 -7.14 -15.24 -5.17
C ALA A 43 -6.77 -14.10 -4.23
N ILE A 44 -5.49 -13.70 -4.23
CA ILE A 44 -5.01 -12.55 -3.47
C ILE A 44 -5.73 -11.35 -4.07
N LYS A 45 -6.95 -11.12 -3.60
CA LYS A 45 -7.74 -9.95 -3.91
C LYS A 45 -6.92 -8.82 -3.32
N GLU A 46 -6.40 -7.95 -4.18
CA GLU A 46 -5.76 -6.74 -3.69
C GLU A 46 -6.69 -6.11 -2.64
N PRO A 47 -6.14 -5.64 -1.51
CA PRO A 47 -6.95 -5.03 -0.47
C PRO A 47 -7.81 -3.95 -1.12
N SER A 48 -9.12 -3.97 -0.86
CA SER A 48 -10.04 -2.92 -1.30
C SER A 48 -9.51 -1.53 -0.92
N ILE A 49 -10.03 -0.47 -1.52
CA ILE A 49 -9.60 0.91 -1.20
C ILE A 49 -9.68 1.21 0.32
N THR A 50 -10.57 0.52 1.04
CA THR A 50 -10.68 0.55 2.51
C THR A 50 -9.60 -0.24 3.26
N ALA A 51 -8.97 -1.22 2.62
CA ALA A 51 -7.96 -2.09 3.21
C ALA A 51 -6.50 -1.67 2.88
N SER A 52 -6.29 -0.67 2.00
CA SER A 52 -4.99 -0.02 1.81
C SER A 52 -5.09 1.48 2.09
N PRO A 53 -4.67 1.95 3.28
CA PRO A 53 -4.66 3.36 3.64
C PRO A 53 -3.89 4.23 2.65
N ASN A 54 -2.80 3.71 2.06
CA ASN A 54 -2.03 4.44 1.06
C ASN A 54 -2.82 4.68 -0.23
N ARG A 55 -3.64 3.72 -0.69
CA ARG A 55 -4.46 3.89 -1.89
C ARG A 55 -5.59 4.89 -1.66
N GLY A 56 -6.33 4.74 -0.56
CA GLY A 56 -7.42 5.64 -0.21
C GLY A 56 -6.95 7.09 -0.04
N LEU A 57 -5.82 7.29 0.64
CA LEU A 57 -5.24 8.62 0.79
C LEU A 57 -4.74 9.19 -0.54
N ALA A 58 -4.05 8.39 -1.37
CA ALA A 58 -3.56 8.85 -2.67
C ALA A 58 -4.71 9.33 -3.56
N LEU A 59 -5.79 8.56 -3.66
CA LEU A 59 -6.96 8.94 -4.47
C LEU A 59 -7.64 10.20 -3.93
N THR A 60 -7.77 10.33 -2.60
CA THR A 60 -8.42 11.48 -1.97
C THR A 60 -7.59 12.75 -2.13
N ALA A 61 -6.30 12.71 -1.77
CA ALA A 61 -5.40 13.85 -1.93
C ALA A 61 -5.20 14.20 -3.41
N GLY A 62 -5.10 13.21 -4.29
CA GLY A 62 -5.03 13.40 -5.74
C GLY A 62 -6.26 14.09 -6.29
N ALA A 63 -7.47 13.68 -5.88
CA ALA A 63 -8.71 14.32 -6.32
C ALA A 63 -8.81 15.79 -5.83
N LEU A 64 -8.42 16.06 -4.57
CA LEU A 64 -8.40 17.43 -4.04
C LEU A 64 -7.40 18.32 -4.79
N LEU A 65 -6.18 17.81 -5.05
CA LEU A 65 -5.17 18.55 -5.81
C LEU A 65 -5.59 18.77 -7.27
N ALA A 66 -6.26 17.79 -7.89
CA ALA A 66 -6.80 17.96 -9.24
C ALA A 66 -7.85 19.06 -9.28
N LEU A 67 -8.76 19.08 -8.29
CA LEU A 67 -9.79 20.11 -8.16
C LEU A 67 -9.15 21.50 -7.94
N TRP A 68 -8.19 21.62 -7.02
CA TRP A 68 -7.49 22.88 -6.75
C TRP A 68 -6.72 23.37 -7.97
N GLY A 69 -5.97 22.48 -8.63
CA GLY A 69 -5.22 22.82 -9.83
C GLY A 69 -6.11 23.23 -11.00
N PHE A 70 -7.22 22.51 -11.21
CA PHE A 70 -8.17 22.85 -12.27
C PHE A 70 -8.85 24.21 -12.01
N LEU A 71 -9.43 24.43 -10.82
CA LEU A 71 -10.05 25.72 -10.48
C LEU A 71 -9.03 26.85 -10.46
N GLY A 72 -7.85 26.60 -9.91
CA GLY A 72 -6.75 27.56 -9.87
C GLY A 72 -6.31 28.01 -11.25
N PHE A 73 -6.30 27.11 -12.24
CA PHE A 73 -5.92 27.46 -13.61
C PHE A 73 -6.88 28.48 -14.24
N PHE A 74 -8.19 28.34 -14.01
CA PHE A 74 -9.16 29.31 -14.53
C PHE A 74 -9.12 30.65 -13.79
N LEU A 75 -8.85 30.63 -12.48
CA LEU A 75 -8.77 31.86 -11.68
C LEU A 75 -7.41 32.54 -11.76
N ALA A 76 -6.37 31.86 -12.23
CA ALA A 76 -5.05 32.42 -12.44
C ALA A 76 -5.06 33.58 -13.46
N ALA A 77 -6.05 33.64 -14.34
CA ALA A 77 -6.22 34.71 -15.33
C ALA A 77 -6.71 36.04 -14.73
N ASP A 78 -7.23 36.06 -13.49
CA ASP A 78 -7.72 37.28 -12.84
C ASP A 78 -6.58 38.15 -12.25
N GLY A 79 -5.32 37.71 -12.37
CA GLY A 79 -4.12 38.37 -11.81
C GLY A 79 -3.09 38.81 -12.85
N ASP A 80 -1.81 38.80 -12.46
CA ASP A 80 -0.67 39.11 -13.35
C ASP A 80 -0.53 38.00 -14.43
N PRO A 81 -0.52 38.33 -15.73
CA PRO A 81 -0.57 37.37 -16.84
C PRO A 81 0.64 36.44 -16.96
N GLY A 82 1.69 36.64 -16.16
CA GLY A 82 2.88 35.78 -16.18
C GLY A 82 2.60 34.35 -15.72
N PHE A 83 3.14 33.36 -16.45
CA PHE A 83 3.05 31.95 -16.04
C PHE A 83 3.68 31.71 -14.65
N PHE A 84 4.81 32.38 -14.39
CA PHE A 84 5.55 32.37 -13.13
C PHE A 84 5.42 33.73 -12.40
N SER A 85 4.21 34.26 -12.33
CA SER A 85 3.95 35.54 -11.67
C SER A 85 4.04 35.42 -10.15
N ARG A 86 4.53 36.49 -9.51
CA ARG A 86 4.57 36.56 -8.04
C ARG A 86 3.19 36.78 -7.41
N GLN A 87 2.31 37.41 -8.17
CA GLN A 87 0.94 37.68 -7.77
C GLN A 87 0.03 36.94 -8.74
N GLY A 88 -1.04 36.36 -8.21
CA GLY A 88 -1.97 35.59 -9.00
C GLY A 88 -3.41 35.88 -8.57
N GLY A 89 -4.34 35.14 -9.17
CA GLY A 89 -5.72 35.12 -8.71
C GLY A 89 -5.83 34.53 -7.30
N MET A 90 -7.04 34.63 -6.76
CA MET A 90 -7.35 34.17 -5.41
C MET A 90 -8.41 33.08 -5.46
N LEU A 91 -8.06 31.92 -4.94
CA LEU A 91 -8.89 30.74 -4.88
C LEU A 91 -9.41 30.59 -3.43
N TRP A 92 -10.74 30.58 -3.25
CA TRP A 92 -11.44 30.72 -1.95
C TRP A 92 -11.02 31.93 -1.12
N ASN A 93 -10.51 33.00 -1.74
CA ASN A 93 -9.97 34.17 -1.04
C ASN A 93 -8.85 33.85 -0.02
N ALA A 94 -8.17 32.71 -0.19
CA ALA A 94 -7.08 32.27 0.69
C ALA A 94 -5.86 31.74 -0.08
N PHE A 95 -6.09 30.95 -1.13
CA PHE A 95 -5.04 30.30 -1.91
C PHE A 95 -4.64 31.19 -3.09
N GLY A 96 -3.36 31.50 -3.20
CA GLY A 96 -2.82 32.27 -4.32
C GLY A 96 -2.59 31.34 -5.50
N VAL A 97 -3.10 31.72 -6.67
CA VAL A 97 -3.04 30.87 -7.86
C VAL A 97 -2.47 31.60 -9.05
N ASN A 98 -1.39 31.03 -9.60
CA ASN A 98 -0.88 31.38 -10.92
C ASN A 98 -0.85 30.12 -11.82
N PRO A 99 -0.57 30.24 -13.12
CA PRO A 99 -0.58 29.10 -14.02
C PRO A 99 0.44 28.01 -13.63
N ALA A 100 1.63 28.40 -13.16
CA ALA A 100 2.66 27.45 -12.73
C ALA A 100 2.23 26.61 -11.52
N MET A 101 1.63 27.24 -10.51
CA MET A 101 1.19 26.58 -9.28
C MET A 101 0.01 25.65 -9.56
N SER A 102 -0.92 26.10 -10.39
CA SER A 102 -2.06 25.30 -10.85
C SER A 102 -1.60 24.04 -11.59
N LEU A 103 -0.62 24.20 -12.49
CA LEU A 103 -0.01 23.08 -13.20
C LEU A 103 0.69 22.11 -12.23
N LEU A 104 1.43 22.63 -11.24
CA LEU A 104 2.11 21.80 -10.24
C LEU A 104 1.11 20.93 -9.48
N TRP A 105 -0.02 21.49 -9.03
CA TRP A 105 -1.06 20.71 -8.37
C TRP A 105 -1.66 19.63 -9.27
N VAL A 106 -1.92 19.93 -10.55
CA VAL A 106 -2.40 18.93 -11.51
C VAL A 106 -1.38 17.81 -11.71
N LEU A 107 -0.09 18.13 -11.85
CA LEU A 107 0.96 17.11 -12.02
C LEU A 107 1.06 16.18 -10.80
N LEU A 108 1.03 16.75 -9.59
CA LEU A 108 1.02 15.97 -8.35
C LEU A 108 -0.26 15.11 -8.23
N ALA A 109 -1.40 15.66 -8.62
CA ALA A 109 -2.66 14.94 -8.65
C ALA A 109 -2.59 13.73 -9.60
N VAL A 110 -2.06 13.91 -10.80
CA VAL A 110 -1.90 12.82 -11.79
C VAL A 110 -1.04 11.69 -11.20
N VAL A 111 0.09 12.02 -10.56
CA VAL A 111 0.93 11.03 -9.90
C VAL A 111 0.15 10.26 -8.84
N LEU A 112 -0.59 10.94 -7.96
CA LEU A 112 -1.36 10.30 -6.90
C LEU A 112 -2.52 9.46 -7.43
N LEU A 113 -3.23 9.92 -8.45
CA LEU A 113 -4.37 9.21 -9.04
C LEU A 113 -3.90 7.94 -9.76
N ILE A 114 -2.84 8.00 -10.56
CA ILE A 114 -2.26 6.83 -11.24
C ILE A 114 -1.77 5.82 -10.21
N THR A 115 -0.99 6.27 -9.23
CA THR A 115 -0.41 5.37 -8.22
C THR A 115 -1.45 4.81 -7.25
N GLY A 116 -2.50 5.58 -6.92
CA GLY A 116 -3.61 5.17 -6.07
C GLY A 116 -4.52 4.12 -6.72
N LEU A 117 -4.77 4.24 -8.03
CA LEU A 117 -5.54 3.25 -8.80
C LEU A 117 -4.74 1.97 -9.04
N GLY A 118 -3.41 2.05 -9.07
CA GLY A 118 -2.52 0.90 -9.19
C GLY A 118 -2.40 0.08 -7.91
N THR A 119 -1.17 -0.26 -7.53
CA THR A 119 -0.89 -1.19 -6.42
C THR A 119 -0.64 -0.44 -5.10
N THR A 120 -0.75 -1.15 -3.97
CA THR A 120 -0.38 -0.62 -2.63
C THR A 120 1.07 -0.12 -2.56
N ILE A 121 2.00 -0.78 -3.26
CA ILE A 121 3.41 -0.36 -3.33
C ILE A 121 3.52 0.93 -4.15
N GLY A 122 2.80 1.00 -5.28
CA GLY A 122 2.74 2.18 -6.13
C GLY A 122 2.20 3.39 -5.36
N SER A 123 1.04 3.25 -4.70
CA SER A 123 0.40 4.31 -3.93
C SER A 123 1.27 4.81 -2.78
N ARG A 124 1.97 3.90 -2.06
CA ARG A 124 2.95 4.28 -1.04
C ARG A 124 4.07 5.15 -1.62
N ASN A 125 4.63 4.75 -2.76
CA ASN A 125 5.71 5.52 -3.39
C ASN A 125 5.21 6.85 -3.95
N GLY A 126 3.98 6.89 -4.47
CA GLY A 126 3.29 8.13 -4.87
C GLY A 126 3.11 9.08 -3.70
N ASN A 127 2.57 8.60 -2.58
CA ASN A 127 2.41 9.37 -1.35
C ASN A 127 3.75 9.88 -0.83
N LEU A 128 4.80 9.05 -0.85
CA LEU A 128 6.14 9.47 -0.46
C LEU A 128 6.67 10.60 -1.35
N LEU A 129 6.64 10.40 -2.67
CA LEU A 129 7.13 11.38 -3.64
C LEU A 129 6.40 12.72 -3.52
N VAL A 130 5.07 12.69 -3.58
CA VAL A 130 4.25 13.90 -3.52
C VAL A 130 4.34 14.55 -2.14
N GLY A 131 4.37 13.75 -1.07
CA GLY A 131 4.57 14.24 0.29
C GLY A 131 5.87 15.03 0.44
N ILE A 132 6.99 14.52 -0.11
CA ILE A 132 8.28 15.24 -0.12
C ILE A 132 8.15 16.56 -0.88
N VAL A 133 7.58 16.55 -2.09
CA VAL A 133 7.44 17.76 -2.91
C VAL A 133 6.61 18.82 -2.19
N LEU A 134 5.49 18.44 -1.57
CA LEU A 134 4.64 19.37 -0.84
C LEU A 134 5.35 19.95 0.39
N VAL A 135 6.09 19.14 1.16
CA VAL A 135 6.87 19.66 2.30
C VAL A 135 7.95 20.62 1.82
N VAL A 136 8.64 20.31 0.71
CA VAL A 136 9.63 21.22 0.11
C VAL A 136 8.97 22.53 -0.31
N MET A 137 7.77 22.49 -0.93
CA MET A 137 7.04 23.70 -1.30
C MET A 137 6.61 24.51 -0.09
N ALA A 138 6.17 23.88 0.99
CA ALA A 138 5.84 24.58 2.23
C ALA A 138 7.07 25.32 2.80
N VAL A 139 8.23 24.64 2.85
CA VAL A 139 9.49 25.26 3.31
C VAL A 139 9.89 26.41 2.41
N TYR A 140 9.84 26.22 1.09
CA TYR A 140 10.12 27.26 0.11
C TYR A 140 9.20 28.47 0.30
N GLY A 141 7.90 28.26 0.49
CA GLY A 141 6.94 29.34 0.63
C GLY A 141 7.04 30.07 1.96
N PHE A 142 7.28 29.38 3.08
CA PHE A 142 7.53 30.04 4.36
C PHE A 142 8.85 30.83 4.35
N ALA A 143 9.88 30.33 3.68
CA ALA A 143 11.18 31.00 3.61
C ALA A 143 11.19 32.18 2.62
N LEU A 144 10.53 32.04 1.47
CA LEU A 144 10.69 32.93 0.32
C LEU A 144 9.40 33.63 -0.14
N GLY A 145 8.24 33.34 0.45
CA GLY A 145 6.93 33.82 -0.01
C GLY A 145 6.79 35.35 -0.07
N ASN A 146 7.52 36.07 0.78
CA ASN A 146 7.52 37.54 0.82
C ASN A 146 8.59 38.19 -0.09
N THR A 147 9.34 37.39 -0.84
CA THR A 147 10.46 37.84 -1.69
C THR A 147 10.10 37.78 -3.18
N SER A 148 10.96 38.35 -4.03
CA SER A 148 10.84 38.22 -5.49
C SER A 148 11.00 36.78 -5.98
N ALA A 149 11.52 35.88 -5.15
CA ALA A 149 11.68 34.48 -5.50
C ALA A 149 10.36 33.69 -5.46
N ASN A 150 9.24 34.24 -4.95
CA ASN A 150 7.93 33.57 -4.91
C ASN A 150 7.28 33.53 -6.31
N VAL A 151 7.71 32.61 -7.15
CA VAL A 151 7.25 32.45 -8.55
C VAL A 151 5.96 31.63 -8.69
N PHE A 152 5.39 31.21 -7.56
CA PHE A 152 4.18 30.37 -7.49
C PHE A 152 3.00 31.11 -6.83
N ALA A 153 3.15 32.40 -6.55
CA ALA A 153 2.17 33.22 -5.84
C ALA A 153 1.70 32.63 -4.51
N LEU A 154 2.59 31.93 -3.79
CA LEU A 154 2.26 31.24 -2.54
C LEU A 154 1.82 32.21 -1.45
N THR A 155 0.70 31.91 -0.81
CA THR A 155 0.22 32.57 0.40
C THR A 155 0.53 31.74 1.64
N PHE A 156 0.24 32.30 2.82
CA PHE A 156 0.29 31.54 4.06
C PHE A 156 -0.61 30.28 4.02
N ALA A 157 -1.80 30.39 3.42
CA ALA A 157 -2.75 29.29 3.33
C ALA A 157 -2.22 28.16 2.44
N ASP A 158 -1.59 28.52 1.30
CA ASP A 158 -0.93 27.54 0.42
C ASP A 158 0.14 26.76 1.19
N ASN A 159 1.03 27.48 1.89
CA ASN A 159 2.15 26.88 2.61
C ASN A 159 1.69 25.94 3.72
N LEU A 160 0.66 26.36 4.48
CA LEU A 160 0.09 25.54 5.54
C LEU A 160 -0.59 24.29 4.98
N PHE A 161 -1.34 24.43 3.88
CA PHE A 161 -1.96 23.30 3.19
C PHE A 161 -0.90 22.29 2.69
N HIS A 162 0.16 22.76 2.02
CA HIS A 162 1.24 21.88 1.56
C HIS A 162 1.93 21.18 2.72
N ALA A 163 2.16 21.87 3.84
CA ALA A 163 2.75 21.28 5.03
C ALA A 163 1.88 20.15 5.61
N ILE A 164 0.59 20.42 5.83
CA ILE A 164 -0.33 19.43 6.42
C ILE A 164 -0.48 18.22 5.50
N VAL A 165 -0.83 18.45 4.23
CA VAL A 165 -1.03 17.35 3.28
C VAL A 165 0.26 16.57 3.05
N GLY A 166 1.38 17.28 2.90
CA GLY A 166 2.70 16.68 2.72
C GLY A 166 3.07 15.77 3.88
N VAL A 167 2.94 16.25 5.12
CA VAL A 167 3.24 15.44 6.32
C VAL A 167 2.30 14.24 6.43
N VAL A 168 1.00 14.39 6.18
CA VAL A 168 0.05 13.28 6.23
C VAL A 168 0.42 12.20 5.20
N LEU A 169 0.73 12.58 3.96
CA LEU A 169 1.17 11.63 2.93
C LEU A 169 2.45 10.88 3.34
N LEU A 170 3.43 11.59 3.90
CA LEU A 170 4.67 10.98 4.38
C LEU A 170 4.41 9.99 5.53
N LEU A 171 3.64 10.41 6.54
CA LEU A 171 3.32 9.56 7.69
C LEU A 171 2.58 8.29 7.24
N THR A 172 1.63 8.39 6.32
CA THR A 172 0.92 7.23 5.76
C THR A 172 1.87 6.33 4.95
N ALA A 173 2.79 6.90 4.17
CA ALA A 173 3.77 6.13 3.42
C ALA A 173 4.75 5.36 4.32
N PHE A 174 5.11 5.90 5.51
CA PHE A 174 6.01 5.23 6.45
C PHE A 174 5.31 4.30 7.45
N GLY A 175 4.08 4.62 7.82
CA GLY A 175 3.37 4.01 8.95
C GLY A 175 2.36 2.95 8.56
N ALA A 176 1.56 3.16 7.51
CA ALA A 176 0.28 2.47 7.38
C ALA A 176 0.36 1.06 6.75
N ASP A 177 1.40 0.74 5.96
CA ASP A 177 1.50 -0.54 5.22
C ASP A 177 2.71 -1.41 5.65
N ARG A 178 3.18 -1.29 6.89
CA ARG A 178 4.34 -2.08 7.35
C ARG A 178 4.06 -3.60 7.35
N GLU A 179 2.85 -4.01 7.69
CA GLU A 179 2.49 -5.43 7.79
C GLU A 179 2.22 -6.04 6.41
N ASN A 180 1.52 -5.30 5.55
CA ASN A 180 1.19 -5.72 4.20
C ASN A 180 2.44 -5.89 3.31
N ILE A 181 3.44 -5.00 3.45
CA ILE A 181 4.71 -5.10 2.72
C ILE A 181 5.56 -6.29 3.19
N ARG A 182 5.51 -6.63 4.49
CA ARG A 182 6.21 -7.80 5.03
C ARG A 182 5.62 -9.10 4.47
N ALA A 183 4.29 -9.17 4.39
CA ALA A 183 3.60 -10.30 3.78
C ALA A 183 4.01 -10.49 2.30
N ILE A 184 3.91 -9.44 1.47
CA ILE A 184 4.26 -9.52 0.03
C ILE A 184 5.73 -9.92 -0.19
N ARG A 185 6.67 -9.38 0.61
CA ARG A 185 8.09 -9.76 0.52
C ARG A 185 8.35 -11.20 0.96
N GLY A 186 7.58 -11.69 1.94
CA GLY A 186 7.59 -13.09 2.34
C GLY A 186 7.16 -14.01 1.22
N SER A 187 6.03 -13.71 0.56
CA SER A 187 5.48 -14.50 -0.55
C SER A 187 6.47 -14.63 -1.72
N ARG A 188 7.06 -13.51 -2.17
CA ARG A 188 8.02 -13.51 -3.30
C ARG A 188 9.30 -14.31 -3.00
N ARG A 189 9.68 -14.44 -1.72
CA ARG A 189 10.86 -15.22 -1.33
C ARG A 189 10.61 -16.73 -1.40
N MET A 190 9.36 -17.15 -1.20
CA MET A 190 8.97 -18.56 -1.28
C MET A 190 8.95 -19.04 -2.74
N ASP A 191 8.46 -18.23 -3.68
CA ASP A 191 8.45 -18.56 -5.13
C ASP A 191 9.85 -18.76 -5.75
N VAL A 192 10.90 -18.19 -5.16
CA VAL A 192 12.28 -18.30 -5.67
C VAL A 192 12.98 -19.55 -5.14
N THR A 193 12.41 -20.22 -4.13
CA THR A 193 13.01 -21.39 -3.47
C THR A 193 12.36 -22.72 -3.84
N VAL A 194 11.38 -22.72 -4.75
CA VAL A 194 10.74 -23.92 -5.33
C VAL A 194 11.18 -24.04 -6.79
#